data_AF-A0A5E4HGU5-F1
#
_entry.id   AF-A0A5E4HGU5-F1
#
_cell.length_a   1.000
_cell.length_b   1.000
_cell.length_c   1.000
_cell.angle_alpha   90.00
_cell.angle_beta   90.00
_cell.angle_gamma   90.00
#
_symmetry.space_group_name_H-M   'P 1'
#
loop_
_entity.id
_entity.type
_entity.pdbx_description
1 polymer ?
#
loop_
_entity_poly.entity_id
_entity_poly.type
_entity_poly.pdbx_seq_one_letter_code
_entity_poly.pdbx_strand_id
1 'polypeptide(L)'
;MGKNVLLDDGRNIVKRAESAQERGDLELARELYIRAIARFKNAAEITDDFSEISVIRSLISYYQSRLALLQSKLGSIEVRKPQVNESSQNDIIELLKGTGVNENVFEAVIKIALEISTEGREGRSIGTAFLLGDSENVMAKSRQLIMNPFQGYKREEKLITDPEIRDNIKEFAQLDGAFVVTGDGVVEAAGRYITLDTGMVKLQKGLGTRHSSVAAITQRTDSIGVVISQSGGIIRIFRQGRIVATVRP
;
A
#
# COMPACT_ATOMS: atom_id res chain seq x y z
N MET A 1 -8.72 28.70 -4.29
CA MET A 1 -9.44 27.98 -3.22
C MET A 1 -9.43 26.45 -3.46
N GLY A 2 -8.40 25.90 -4.14
CA GLY A 2 -8.65 25.01 -5.28
C GLY A 2 -8.44 23.50 -5.12
N LYS A 3 -7.39 23.00 -4.46
CA LYS A 3 -6.98 21.57 -4.55
C LYS A 3 -7.09 20.77 -3.26
N ASN A 4 -6.47 21.26 -2.19
CA ASN A 4 -6.50 20.59 -0.88
C ASN A 4 -7.95 20.41 -0.39
N VAL A 5 -8.82 21.39 -0.67
CA VAL A 5 -10.25 21.32 -0.36
C VAL A 5 -10.93 20.13 -1.04
N LEU A 6 -10.65 19.86 -2.33
CA LEU A 6 -11.27 18.74 -3.06
C LEU A 6 -10.74 17.39 -2.59
N LEU A 7 -9.46 17.30 -2.26
CA LEU A 7 -8.84 16.10 -1.72
C LEU A 7 -9.41 15.76 -0.33
N ASP A 8 -9.48 16.76 0.55
CA ASP A 8 -10.01 16.61 1.90
C ASP A 8 -11.53 16.34 1.90
N ASP A 9 -12.28 16.97 1.00
CA ASP A 9 -13.68 16.64 0.74
C ASP A 9 -13.85 15.19 0.30
N GLY A 10 -13.02 14.73 -0.65
CA GLY A 10 -13.02 13.34 -1.11
C GLY A 10 -12.82 12.35 0.04
N ARG A 11 -11.82 12.60 0.90
CA ARG A 11 -11.54 11.79 2.09
C ARG A 11 -12.68 11.80 3.11
N ASN A 12 -13.30 12.96 3.34
CA ASN A 12 -14.43 13.06 4.24
C ASN A 12 -15.65 12.28 3.72
N ILE A 13 -15.87 12.30 2.41
CA ILE A 13 -16.93 11.51 1.76
C ILE A 13 -16.64 10.01 1.87
N VAL A 14 -15.38 9.59 1.70
CA VAL A 14 -14.96 8.19 1.91
C VAL A 14 -15.31 7.73 3.32
N LYS A 15 -14.91 8.46 4.36
CA LYS A 15 -15.20 8.05 5.75
C LYS A 15 -16.69 7.81 5.97
N ARG A 16 -17.54 8.65 5.36
CA ARG A 16 -18.99 8.48 5.39
C ARG A 16 -19.46 7.26 4.59
N ALA A 17 -18.84 6.97 3.45
CA ALA A 17 -19.13 5.80 2.63
C ALA A 17 -18.82 4.50 3.39
N GLU A 18 -17.67 4.47 4.08
CA GLU A 18 -17.23 3.33 4.88
C GLU A 18 -18.17 3.10 6.05
N SER A 19 -18.51 4.14 6.82
CA SER A 19 -19.48 4.03 7.90
C SER A 19 -20.89 3.63 7.43
N ALA A 20 -21.32 4.05 6.24
CA ALA A 20 -22.58 3.59 5.67
C ALA A 20 -22.52 2.10 5.32
N GLN A 21 -21.42 1.65 4.73
CA GLN A 21 -21.19 0.25 4.38
C GLN A 21 -21.15 -0.66 5.61
N GLU A 22 -20.48 -0.24 6.69
CA GLU A 22 -20.41 -0.97 7.96
C GLU A 22 -21.79 -1.13 8.62
N ARG A 23 -22.66 -0.13 8.47
CA ARG A 23 -24.05 -0.20 8.95
C ARG A 23 -25.00 -0.96 8.03
N GLY A 24 -24.50 -1.51 6.92
CA GLY A 24 -25.29 -2.25 5.94
C GLY A 24 -26.08 -1.39 4.97
N ASP A 25 -25.89 -0.07 4.98
CA ASP A 25 -26.53 0.86 4.02
C ASP A 25 -25.71 0.92 2.73
N LEU A 26 -25.83 -0.15 1.94
CA LEU A 26 -25.00 -0.38 0.76
C LEU A 26 -25.32 0.61 -0.39
N GLU A 27 -26.57 1.08 -0.48
CA GLU A 27 -26.99 2.10 -1.45
C GLU A 27 -26.33 3.45 -1.16
N LEU A 28 -26.39 3.90 0.10
CA LEU A 28 -25.73 5.14 0.51
C LEU A 28 -24.21 5.04 0.39
N ALA A 29 -23.62 3.89 0.75
CA ALA A 29 -22.20 3.64 0.55
C ALA A 29 -21.80 3.77 -0.93
N ARG A 30 -22.61 3.20 -1.85
CA ARG A 30 -22.37 3.28 -3.30
C ARG A 30 -22.36 4.73 -3.77
N GLU A 31 -23.37 5.50 -3.41
CA GLU A 31 -23.49 6.91 -3.78
C GLU A 31 -22.28 7.73 -3.30
N LEU A 32 -21.88 7.52 -2.04
CA LEU A 32 -20.76 8.24 -1.43
C LEU A 32 -19.43 7.84 -2.08
N TYR A 33 -19.18 6.56 -2.39
CA TYR A 33 -17.97 6.18 -3.13
C TYR A 33 -17.89 6.82 -4.51
N ILE A 34 -18.99 6.85 -5.27
CA ILE A 34 -19.04 7.53 -6.58
C ILE A 34 -18.66 9.00 -6.43
N ARG A 35 -19.23 9.67 -5.42
CA ARG A 35 -18.99 11.09 -5.16
C ARG A 35 -17.55 11.36 -4.71
N ALA A 36 -16.97 10.50 -3.88
CA ALA A 36 -15.57 10.61 -3.46
C ALA A 36 -14.62 10.44 -4.65
N ILE A 37 -14.85 9.42 -5.50
CA ILE A 37 -14.05 9.18 -6.71
C ILE A 37 -14.10 10.40 -7.65
N ALA A 38 -15.27 11.00 -7.84
CA ALA A 38 -15.41 12.21 -8.64
C ALA A 38 -14.61 13.39 -8.05
N ARG A 39 -14.61 13.56 -6.72
CA ARG A 39 -13.80 14.59 -6.05
C ARG A 39 -12.30 14.35 -6.25
N PHE A 40 -11.84 13.10 -6.14
CA PHE A 40 -10.45 12.76 -6.40
C PHE A 40 -10.07 13.00 -7.87
N LYS A 41 -10.91 12.64 -8.84
CA LYS A 41 -10.66 12.94 -10.26
C LYS A 41 -10.49 14.43 -10.51
N ASN A 42 -11.42 15.24 -9.98
CA ASN A 42 -11.33 16.70 -10.09
C ASN A 42 -10.08 17.24 -9.39
N ALA A 43 -9.67 16.66 -8.26
CA ALA A 43 -8.44 17.04 -7.56
C ALA A 43 -7.18 16.69 -8.38
N ALA A 44 -7.19 15.56 -9.11
CA ALA A 44 -6.10 15.14 -10.01
C ALA A 44 -5.96 16.04 -11.24
N GLU A 45 -7.06 16.57 -11.78
CA GLU A 45 -7.04 17.43 -12.98
C GLU A 45 -6.45 18.82 -12.73
N ILE A 46 -6.51 19.30 -11.48
CA ILE A 46 -6.07 20.65 -11.11
C ILE A 46 -4.71 20.68 -10.40
N THR A 47 -4.02 19.54 -10.33
CA THR A 47 -2.70 19.42 -9.70
C THR A 47 -1.61 19.25 -10.74
N ASP A 48 -0.57 20.08 -10.64
CA ASP A 48 0.65 19.92 -11.44
C ASP A 48 1.75 19.13 -10.70
N ASP A 49 1.52 18.76 -9.43
CA ASP A 49 2.45 17.93 -8.65
C ASP A 49 2.30 16.45 -9.03
N PHE A 50 3.31 15.94 -9.74
CA PHE A 50 3.36 14.55 -10.21
C PHE A 50 3.30 13.51 -9.09
N SER A 51 3.92 13.79 -7.94
CA SER A 51 3.89 12.86 -6.80
C SER A 51 2.49 12.79 -6.21
N GLU A 52 1.75 13.89 -6.22
CA GLU A 52 0.39 13.96 -5.72
C GLU A 52 -0.65 13.40 -6.70
N ILE A 53 -0.43 13.58 -8.01
CA ILE A 53 -1.23 12.92 -9.05
C ILE A 53 -1.20 11.40 -8.86
N SER A 54 -0.02 10.83 -8.59
CA SER A 54 0.13 9.39 -8.33
C SER A 54 -0.69 8.94 -7.12
N VAL A 55 -0.65 9.69 -6.00
CA VAL A 55 -1.48 9.43 -4.81
C VAL A 55 -2.97 9.40 -5.18
N ILE A 56 -3.44 10.44 -5.86
CA ILE A 56 -4.85 10.64 -6.15
C ILE A 56 -5.35 9.53 -7.09
N ARG A 57 -4.53 9.14 -8.07
CA ARG A 57 -4.82 8.01 -8.95
C ARG A 57 -4.92 6.70 -8.17
N SER A 58 -4.02 6.43 -7.22
CA SER A 58 -4.11 5.25 -6.37
C SER A 58 -5.39 5.23 -5.54
N LEU A 59 -5.80 6.37 -4.97
CA LEU A 59 -7.07 6.48 -4.23
C LEU A 59 -8.27 6.23 -5.16
N ILE A 60 -8.28 6.81 -6.35
CA ILE A 60 -9.32 6.58 -7.36
C ILE A 60 -9.44 5.08 -7.68
N SER A 61 -8.32 4.42 -8.01
CA SER A 61 -8.32 2.99 -8.32
C SER A 61 -8.81 2.15 -7.14
N TYR A 62 -8.35 2.44 -5.92
CA TYR A 62 -8.78 1.73 -4.72
C TYR A 62 -10.30 1.82 -4.50
N TYR A 63 -10.88 3.03 -4.55
CA TYR A 63 -12.32 3.19 -4.33
C TYR A 63 -13.15 2.72 -5.53
N GLN A 64 -12.61 2.71 -6.74
CA GLN A 64 -13.25 2.07 -7.90
C GLN A 64 -13.37 0.56 -7.70
N SER A 65 -12.31 -0.12 -7.26
CA SER A 65 -12.36 -1.55 -6.96
C SER A 65 -13.35 -1.87 -5.84
N ARG A 66 -13.39 -1.04 -4.79
CA ARG A 66 -14.34 -1.18 -3.69
C ARG A 66 -15.79 -0.95 -4.13
N LEU A 67 -16.02 0.06 -4.97
CA LEU A 67 -17.32 0.33 -5.58
C LEU A 67 -17.78 -0.86 -6.45
N ALA A 68 -16.89 -1.44 -7.25
CA ALA A 68 -17.21 -2.60 -8.09
C ALA A 68 -17.63 -3.83 -7.25
N LEU A 69 -16.89 -4.11 -6.16
CA LEU A 69 -17.23 -5.18 -5.22
C LEU A 69 -18.56 -4.92 -4.49
N LEU A 70 -18.83 -3.65 -4.16
CA LEU A 70 -20.11 -3.26 -3.55
C LEU A 70 -21.26 -3.43 -4.55
N GLN A 71 -21.07 -3.02 -5.80
CA GLN A 71 -22.04 -3.18 -6.89
C GLN A 71 -22.33 -4.65 -7.20
N SER A 72 -21.32 -5.53 -7.16
CA SER A 72 -21.54 -6.97 -7.33
C SER A 72 -22.39 -7.55 -6.19
N LYS A 73 -22.23 -7.05 -4.96
CA LYS A 73 -23.07 -7.44 -3.80
C LYS A 73 -24.50 -6.91 -3.89
N LEU A 74 -24.71 -5.76 -4.54
CA LEU A 74 -26.04 -5.16 -4.77
C LEU A 74 -26.83 -5.78 -5.94
N GLY A 75 -26.24 -6.70 -6.72
CA GLY A 75 -26.97 -7.48 -7.72
C GLY A 75 -27.52 -6.70 -8.92
N SER A 76 -26.91 -5.57 -9.31
CA SER A 76 -27.43 -4.74 -10.41
C SER A 76 -26.38 -4.42 -11.50
N ILE A 77 -26.57 -5.05 -12.67
CA ILE A 77 -26.13 -4.66 -14.03
C ILE A 77 -24.69 -5.01 -14.43
N GLU A 78 -24.54 -5.57 -15.65
CA GLU A 78 -23.28 -5.90 -16.33
C GLU A 78 -22.25 -4.76 -16.24
N VAL A 79 -21.13 -5.07 -15.60
CA VAL A 79 -19.96 -4.20 -15.54
C VAL A 79 -19.34 -4.15 -16.93
N ARG A 80 -19.57 -3.05 -17.68
CA ARG A 80 -18.53 -2.60 -18.62
C ARG A 80 -17.29 -2.32 -17.79
N LYS A 81 -16.25 -3.15 -17.98
CA LYS A 81 -14.93 -2.97 -17.37
C LYS A 81 -14.58 -1.48 -17.39
N PRO A 82 -14.23 -0.87 -16.26
CA PRO A 82 -13.67 0.47 -16.27
C PRO A 82 -12.49 0.45 -17.24
N GLN A 83 -12.46 1.36 -18.21
CA GLN A 83 -11.23 1.62 -18.93
C GLN A 83 -10.25 2.22 -17.92
N VAL A 84 -9.43 1.36 -17.35
CA VAL A 84 -8.20 1.74 -16.67
C VAL A 84 -7.43 2.55 -17.70
N ASN A 85 -7.14 3.83 -17.39
CA ASN A 85 -6.28 4.62 -18.26
C ASN A 85 -4.99 3.83 -18.47
N GLU A 86 -4.65 3.51 -19.71
CA GLU A 86 -3.45 2.76 -20.09
C GLU A 86 -2.20 3.32 -19.39
N SER A 87 -2.17 4.63 -19.11
CA SER A 87 -1.10 5.29 -18.35
C SER A 87 -0.86 4.70 -16.96
N SER A 88 -1.89 4.44 -16.16
CA SER A 88 -1.72 3.99 -14.76
C SER A 88 -1.34 2.51 -14.67
N GLN A 89 -1.82 1.69 -15.61
CA GLN A 89 -1.38 0.30 -15.74
C GLN A 89 0.08 0.24 -16.21
N ASN A 90 0.46 1.09 -17.15
CA ASN A 90 1.85 1.20 -17.60
C ASN A 90 2.80 1.60 -16.47
N ASP A 91 2.39 2.53 -15.58
CA ASP A 91 3.21 2.96 -14.44
C ASP A 91 3.50 1.79 -13.46
N ILE A 92 2.50 0.95 -13.17
CA ILE A 92 2.68 -0.24 -12.31
C ILE A 92 3.54 -1.29 -13.03
N ILE A 93 3.25 -1.58 -14.30
CA ILE A 93 4.04 -2.53 -15.09
C ILE A 93 5.51 -2.11 -15.14
N GLU A 94 5.78 -0.82 -15.34
CA GLU A 94 7.13 -0.27 -15.35
C GLU A 94 7.80 -0.37 -13.97
N LEU A 95 7.06 -0.11 -12.89
CA LEU A 95 7.54 -0.27 -11.52
C LEU A 95 7.92 -1.72 -11.19
N LEU A 96 7.15 -2.70 -11.67
CA LEU A 96 7.37 -4.13 -11.42
C LEU A 96 8.36 -4.77 -12.39
N LYS A 97 8.64 -4.11 -13.53
CA LYS A 97 9.50 -4.66 -14.58
C LYS A 97 10.88 -5.05 -14.04
N GLY A 98 11.21 -6.33 -14.12
CA GLY A 98 12.52 -6.85 -13.69
C GLY A 98 12.65 -7.13 -12.18
N THR A 99 11.60 -6.94 -11.38
CA THR A 99 11.63 -7.28 -9.94
C THR A 99 11.15 -8.71 -9.65
N GLY A 100 10.46 -9.34 -10.60
CA GLY A 100 9.83 -10.65 -10.43
C GLY A 100 8.61 -10.64 -9.50
N VAL A 101 8.13 -9.45 -9.09
CA VAL A 101 6.94 -9.31 -8.24
C VAL A 101 5.68 -9.32 -9.11
N ASN A 102 4.74 -10.21 -8.78
CA ASN A 102 3.46 -10.27 -9.45
C ASN A 102 2.58 -9.05 -9.10
N GLU A 103 1.78 -8.60 -10.06
CA GLU A 103 0.90 -7.43 -9.89
C GLU A 103 -0.09 -7.62 -8.73
N ASN A 104 -0.72 -8.78 -8.64
CA ASN A 104 -1.66 -9.11 -7.55
C ASN A 104 -1.00 -9.09 -6.15
N VAL A 105 0.29 -9.43 -6.04
CA VAL A 105 1.06 -9.38 -4.80
C VAL A 105 1.31 -7.93 -4.39
N PHE A 106 1.75 -7.11 -5.34
CA PHE A 106 1.95 -5.69 -5.12
C PHE A 106 0.63 -5.00 -4.72
N GLU A 107 -0.45 -5.26 -5.44
CA GLU A 107 -1.79 -4.73 -5.11
C GLU A 107 -2.26 -5.15 -3.72
N ALA A 108 -2.07 -6.42 -3.34
CA ALA A 108 -2.40 -6.91 -2.00
C ALA A 108 -1.62 -6.13 -0.93
N VAL A 109 -0.31 -5.94 -1.10
CA VAL A 109 0.52 -5.20 -0.15
C VAL A 109 0.10 -3.73 -0.05
N ILE A 110 -0.21 -3.07 -1.16
CA ILE A 110 -0.70 -1.69 -1.15
C ILE A 110 -2.05 -1.59 -0.43
N LYS A 111 -2.95 -2.55 -0.65
CA LYS A 111 -4.23 -2.62 0.06
C LYS A 111 -4.03 -2.75 1.57
N ILE A 112 -3.15 -3.66 2.00
CA ILE A 112 -2.82 -3.85 3.40
C ILE A 112 -2.19 -2.59 4.00
N ALA A 113 -1.26 -1.96 3.27
CA ALA A 113 -0.61 -0.73 3.70
C ALA A 113 -1.63 0.41 3.91
N LEU A 114 -2.62 0.52 3.01
CA LEU A 114 -3.73 1.48 3.16
C LEU A 114 -4.53 1.20 4.43
N GLU A 115 -4.97 -0.05 4.64
CA GLU A 115 -5.71 -0.44 5.85
C GLU A 115 -4.94 -0.15 7.14
N ILE A 116 -3.64 -0.47 7.19
CA ILE A 116 -2.77 -0.16 8.35
C ILE A 116 -2.66 1.36 8.54
N SER A 117 -2.53 2.12 7.45
CA SER A 117 -2.36 3.56 7.52
C SER A 117 -3.61 4.31 7.97
N THR A 118 -4.80 3.80 7.65
CA THR A 118 -6.09 4.41 7.99
C THR A 118 -6.59 3.98 9.36
N GLU A 119 -6.52 2.68 9.65
CA GLU A 119 -7.12 2.10 10.85
C GLU A 119 -6.12 2.03 12.02
N GLY A 120 -4.83 1.88 11.73
CA GLY A 120 -3.82 1.57 12.74
C GLY A 120 -4.17 0.27 13.48
N ARG A 121 -3.94 0.25 14.79
CA ARG A 121 -4.40 -0.82 15.69
C ARG A 121 -4.74 -0.25 17.05
N GLU A 122 -5.89 -0.63 17.59
CA GLU A 122 -6.34 -0.21 18.93
C GLU A 122 -6.31 1.32 19.12
N GLY A 123 -6.66 2.05 18.05
CA GLY A 123 -6.67 3.52 18.03
C GLY A 123 -5.29 4.18 17.95
N ARG A 124 -4.22 3.40 17.72
CA ARG A 124 -2.85 3.90 17.57
C ARG A 124 -2.38 3.76 16.13
N SER A 125 -1.74 4.82 15.63
CA SER A 125 -1.07 4.78 14.33
C SER A 125 0.11 3.80 14.37
N ILE A 126 0.20 2.94 13.34
CA ILE A 126 1.29 1.99 13.18
C ILE A 126 2.18 2.46 12.03
N GLY A 127 3.50 2.39 12.23
CA GLY A 127 4.45 2.44 11.13
C GLY A 127 5.05 1.06 10.90
N THR A 128 5.06 0.60 9.65
CA THR A 128 5.63 -0.69 9.27
C THR A 128 6.26 -0.62 7.88
N ALA A 129 6.92 -1.68 7.44
CA ALA A 129 7.50 -1.76 6.11
C ALA A 129 7.39 -3.17 5.50
N PHE A 130 7.30 -3.22 4.18
CA PHE A 130 7.33 -4.43 3.37
C PHE A 130 8.48 -4.34 2.37
N LEU A 131 9.13 -5.47 2.11
CA LEU A 131 10.12 -5.67 1.05
C LEU A 131 9.63 -6.81 0.15
N LEU A 132 9.41 -6.51 -1.12
CA LEU A 132 8.77 -7.40 -2.09
C LEU A 132 9.76 -7.83 -3.15
N GLY A 133 9.83 -9.14 -3.42
CA GLY A 133 10.77 -9.69 -4.39
C GLY A 133 12.21 -9.70 -3.86
N ASP A 134 13.11 -10.33 -4.63
CA ASP A 134 14.52 -10.55 -4.29
C ASP A 134 14.74 -10.98 -2.82
N SER A 135 13.84 -11.84 -2.33
CA SER A 135 13.68 -12.15 -0.91
C SER A 135 14.93 -12.80 -0.32
N GLU A 136 15.63 -13.65 -1.08
CA GLU A 136 16.88 -14.27 -0.65
C GLU A 136 17.96 -13.24 -0.34
N ASN A 137 18.17 -12.28 -1.24
CA ASN A 137 19.15 -11.21 -1.02
C ASN A 137 18.74 -10.26 0.11
N VAL A 138 17.44 -9.98 0.23
CA VAL A 138 16.90 -9.20 1.34
C VAL A 138 17.14 -9.92 2.68
N MET A 139 16.90 -11.22 2.74
CA MET A 139 17.13 -12.04 3.93
C MET A 139 18.61 -12.11 4.27
N ALA A 140 19.50 -12.25 3.29
CA ALA A 140 20.95 -12.25 3.50
C ALA A 140 21.51 -10.91 4.00
N LYS A 141 20.86 -9.78 3.64
CA LYS A 141 21.25 -8.41 4.04
C LYS A 141 20.43 -7.87 5.22
N SER A 142 19.79 -8.77 5.97
CA SER A 142 19.03 -8.44 7.16
C SER A 142 19.27 -9.49 8.25
N ARG A 143 18.80 -9.22 9.46
CA ARG A 143 18.78 -10.18 10.57
C ARG A 143 17.43 -10.22 11.25
N GLN A 144 17.12 -11.34 11.87
CA GLN A 144 15.88 -11.52 12.61
C GLN A 144 16.00 -10.81 13.97
N LEU A 145 15.04 -9.94 14.32
CA LEU A 145 15.02 -9.29 15.66
C LEU A 145 14.28 -10.10 16.71
N ILE A 146 13.20 -10.75 16.29
CA ILE A 146 12.24 -11.46 17.13
C ILE A 146 11.87 -12.77 16.46
N MET A 147 11.26 -13.73 17.16
CA MET A 147 10.83 -14.98 16.53
C MET A 147 9.92 -14.68 15.33
N ASN A 148 10.22 -15.29 14.18
CA ASN A 148 9.46 -15.07 12.95
C ASN A 148 8.13 -15.83 13.03
N PRO A 149 6.97 -15.14 13.04
CA PRO A 149 5.66 -15.79 13.14
C PRO A 149 5.29 -16.61 11.90
N PHE A 150 5.98 -16.41 10.77
CA PHE A 150 5.77 -17.13 9.52
C PHE A 150 6.65 -18.37 9.38
N GLN A 151 7.53 -18.64 10.35
CA GLN A 151 8.42 -19.79 10.30
C GLN A 151 7.67 -21.09 10.61
N GLY A 152 7.95 -22.15 9.85
CA GLY A 152 7.37 -23.48 10.06
C GLY A 152 6.04 -23.74 9.34
N TYR A 153 5.37 -22.70 8.85
CA TYR A 153 4.19 -22.82 7.99
C TYR A 153 4.58 -23.10 6.53
N LYS A 154 3.69 -23.78 5.81
CA LYS A 154 3.87 -24.06 4.38
C LYS A 154 3.70 -22.78 3.57
N ARG A 155 4.14 -22.80 2.30
CA ARG A 155 4.11 -21.62 1.42
C ARG A 155 2.67 -21.17 1.16
N GLU A 156 1.77 -22.13 0.97
CA GLU A 156 0.37 -21.90 0.61
C GLU A 156 -0.41 -21.25 1.76
N GLU A 157 0.02 -21.49 3.00
CA GLU A 157 -0.57 -20.94 4.22
C GLU A 157 -0.09 -19.52 4.53
N LYS A 158 0.73 -18.92 3.66
CA LYS A 158 1.40 -17.65 3.92
C LYS A 158 1.34 -16.68 2.75
N LEU A 159 0.34 -16.84 1.88
CA LEU A 159 0.16 -15.97 0.75
C LEU A 159 -0.40 -14.62 1.21
N ILE A 160 0.26 -13.52 0.86
CA ILE A 160 -0.15 -12.16 1.20
C ILE A 160 -1.50 -11.77 0.57
N THR A 161 -1.91 -12.49 -0.47
CA THR A 161 -3.21 -12.35 -1.14
C THR A 161 -4.34 -13.03 -0.39
N ASP A 162 -4.02 -13.89 0.59
CA ASP A 162 -5.01 -14.56 1.43
C ASP A 162 -5.61 -13.58 2.46
N PRO A 163 -6.94 -13.42 2.51
CA PRO A 163 -7.61 -12.59 3.51
C PRO A 163 -7.28 -12.95 4.97
N GLU A 164 -7.06 -14.22 5.31
CA GLU A 164 -6.71 -14.61 6.69
C GLU A 164 -5.31 -14.13 7.07
N ILE A 165 -4.36 -14.21 6.13
CA ILE A 165 -3.00 -13.73 6.33
C ILE A 165 -2.96 -12.22 6.46
N ARG A 166 -3.80 -11.50 5.73
CA ARG A 166 -3.91 -10.05 5.86
C ARG A 166 -4.16 -9.61 7.31
N ASP A 167 -5.08 -10.26 8.02
CA ASP A 167 -5.42 -9.86 9.39
C ASP A 167 -4.24 -10.13 10.34
N ASN A 168 -3.54 -11.26 10.16
CA ASN A 168 -2.29 -11.57 10.87
C ASN A 168 -1.19 -10.54 10.57
N ILE A 169 -1.05 -10.07 9.33
CA ILE A 169 -0.08 -9.04 8.96
C ILE A 169 -0.35 -7.75 9.73
N LYS A 170 -1.61 -7.34 9.90
CA LYS A 170 -1.97 -6.15 10.68
C LYS A 170 -1.59 -6.30 12.15
N GLU A 171 -1.81 -7.49 12.72
CA GLU A 171 -1.41 -7.78 14.10
C GLU A 171 0.12 -7.68 14.27
N PHE A 172 0.87 -8.29 13.35
CA PHE A 172 2.33 -8.30 13.35
C PHE A 172 2.97 -6.99 12.87
N ALA A 173 2.21 -6.07 12.28
CA ALA A 173 2.73 -4.80 11.77
C ALA A 173 3.29 -3.89 12.87
N GLN A 174 2.91 -4.15 14.12
CA GLN A 174 3.41 -3.48 15.32
C GLN A 174 4.85 -3.87 15.68
N LEU A 175 5.34 -4.99 15.13
CA LEU A 175 6.68 -5.51 15.41
C LEU A 175 7.76 -4.63 14.76
N ASP A 176 8.90 -4.52 15.43
CA ASP A 176 10.05 -3.80 14.89
C ASP A 176 10.69 -4.56 13.72
N GLY A 177 10.92 -3.85 12.62
CA GLY A 177 11.53 -4.38 11.40
C GLY A 177 10.62 -4.23 10.18
N ALA A 178 10.92 -5.03 9.15
CA ALA A 178 10.14 -5.13 7.92
C ALA A 178 9.62 -6.55 7.71
N PHE A 179 8.51 -6.66 6.98
CA PHE A 179 8.08 -7.89 6.34
C PHE A 179 8.90 -8.14 5.07
N VAL A 180 9.17 -9.41 4.79
CA VAL A 180 9.78 -9.86 3.53
C VAL A 180 8.80 -10.76 2.83
N VAL A 181 8.46 -10.41 1.59
CA VAL A 181 7.49 -11.12 0.76
C VAL A 181 8.17 -11.47 -0.56
N THR A 182 8.04 -12.72 -0.97
CA THR A 182 8.50 -13.20 -2.28
C THR A 182 7.71 -12.56 -3.43
N GLY A 183 8.25 -12.65 -4.65
CA GLY A 183 7.57 -12.12 -5.83
C GLY A 183 6.24 -12.81 -6.15
N ASP A 184 6.09 -14.08 -5.76
CA ASP A 184 4.87 -14.88 -5.88
C ASP A 184 3.93 -14.76 -4.67
N GLY A 185 4.30 -13.99 -3.65
CA GLY A 185 3.39 -13.55 -2.59
C GLY A 185 3.50 -14.29 -1.27
N VAL A 186 4.42 -15.25 -1.11
CA VAL A 186 4.69 -15.89 0.17
C VAL A 186 5.39 -14.91 1.12
N VAL A 187 4.83 -14.73 2.31
CA VAL A 187 5.44 -13.98 3.40
C VAL A 187 6.51 -14.85 4.06
N GLU A 188 7.78 -14.50 3.86
CA GLU A 188 8.93 -15.25 4.39
C GLU A 188 9.18 -14.91 5.85
N ALA A 189 9.10 -13.62 6.19
CA ALA A 189 9.37 -13.16 7.54
C ALA A 189 8.66 -11.87 7.92
N ALA A 190 8.40 -11.71 9.22
CA ALA A 190 8.19 -10.41 9.87
C ALA A 190 9.38 -10.07 10.76
N GLY A 191 9.55 -8.79 11.11
CA GLY A 191 10.54 -8.35 12.09
C GLY A 191 11.99 -8.42 11.60
N ARG A 192 12.22 -8.19 10.30
CA ARG A 192 13.57 -8.15 9.71
C ARG A 192 14.23 -6.79 9.93
N TYR A 193 15.38 -6.79 10.57
CA TYR A 193 16.23 -5.61 10.72
C TYR A 193 17.27 -5.57 9.62
N ILE A 194 17.25 -4.50 8.85
CA ILE A 194 18.17 -4.26 7.74
C ILE A 194 19.52 -3.82 8.32
N THR A 195 20.59 -4.54 7.98
CA THR A 195 21.93 -4.33 8.55
C THR A 195 22.83 -3.45 7.68
N LEU A 196 22.28 -2.89 6.60
CA LEU A 196 23.02 -2.05 5.67
C LEU A 196 23.28 -0.65 6.24
N ASP A 197 24.44 -0.08 5.87
CA ASP A 197 24.74 1.31 6.13
C ASP A 197 23.80 2.22 5.32
N THR A 198 23.07 3.06 6.04
CA THR A 198 22.08 3.99 5.47
C THR A 198 22.69 5.34 5.08
N GLY A 199 23.94 5.62 5.45
CA GLY A 199 24.62 6.89 5.18
C GLY A 199 24.82 7.19 3.69
N MET A 200 24.77 6.18 2.82
CA MET A 200 24.89 6.33 1.37
C MET A 200 23.59 6.80 0.69
N VAL A 201 22.44 6.75 1.39
CA VAL A 201 21.15 7.06 0.78
C VAL A 201 20.73 8.50 1.06
N LYS A 202 20.54 9.27 -0.01
CA LYS A 202 20.11 10.66 0.07
C LYS A 202 18.58 10.74 0.13
N LEU A 203 18.03 10.74 1.34
CA LEU A 203 16.61 10.95 1.59
C LEU A 203 16.31 12.40 2.01
N GLN A 204 15.07 12.85 1.74
CA GLN A 204 14.57 14.13 2.23
C GLN A 204 14.61 14.19 3.76
N LYS A 205 14.86 15.39 4.31
CA LYS A 205 14.80 15.62 5.76
C LYS A 205 13.41 15.28 6.30
N GLY A 206 13.35 14.71 7.51
CA GLY A 206 12.09 14.32 8.16
C GLY A 206 11.68 12.86 7.96
N LEU A 207 12.45 12.06 7.20
CA LEU A 207 12.23 10.63 7.07
C LEU A 207 13.05 9.85 8.13
N GLY A 208 12.35 9.02 8.90
CA GLY A 208 12.96 8.24 9.99
C GLY A 208 13.78 7.03 9.53
N THR A 209 14.35 6.30 10.50
CA THR A 209 15.25 5.15 10.29
C THR A 209 14.68 4.11 9.34
N ARG A 210 13.41 3.71 9.50
CA ARG A 210 12.73 2.73 8.63
C ARG A 210 12.80 3.11 7.14
N HIS A 211 12.62 4.39 6.81
CA HIS A 211 12.72 4.87 5.44
C HIS A 211 14.16 4.73 4.92
N SER A 212 15.14 5.17 5.71
CA SER A 212 16.55 5.08 5.33
C SER A 212 17.01 3.63 5.14
N SER A 213 16.55 2.71 5.99
CA SER A 213 16.84 1.29 5.90
C SER A 213 16.22 0.66 4.64
N VAL A 214 14.95 0.94 4.37
CA VAL A 214 14.28 0.43 3.16
C VAL A 214 14.88 1.00 1.88
N ALA A 215 15.27 2.27 1.89
CA ALA A 215 15.96 2.87 0.76
C ALA A 215 17.36 2.24 0.57
N ALA A 216 18.09 1.95 1.65
CA ALA A 216 19.39 1.30 1.55
C ALA A 216 19.30 -0.12 0.99
N ILE A 217 18.33 -0.92 1.43
CA ILE A 217 18.19 -2.30 0.95
C ILE A 217 17.69 -2.36 -0.50
N THR A 218 16.70 -1.54 -0.87
CA THR A 218 16.22 -1.47 -2.26
C THR A 218 17.26 -0.90 -3.22
N GLN A 219 18.33 -0.25 -2.73
CA GLN A 219 19.49 0.13 -3.56
C GLN A 219 20.45 -1.05 -3.83
N ARG A 220 20.43 -2.08 -2.99
CA ARG A 220 21.37 -3.22 -3.01
C ARG A 220 20.72 -4.54 -3.41
N THR A 221 19.43 -4.52 -3.73
CA THR A 221 18.59 -5.66 -4.13
C THR A 221 17.59 -5.18 -5.18
N ASP A 222 17.03 -6.10 -5.96
CA ASP A 222 15.96 -5.79 -6.92
C ASP A 222 14.57 -5.73 -6.29
N SER A 223 14.49 -5.72 -4.95
CA SER A 223 13.24 -5.62 -4.20
C SER A 223 12.58 -4.25 -4.29
N ILE A 224 11.26 -4.26 -4.11
CA ILE A 224 10.42 -3.06 -3.93
C ILE A 224 10.16 -2.87 -2.44
N GLY A 225 10.38 -1.66 -1.93
CA GLY A 225 10.08 -1.32 -0.55
C GLY A 225 8.77 -0.56 -0.42
N VAL A 226 7.93 -0.90 0.54
CA VAL A 226 6.72 -0.12 0.89
C VAL A 226 6.80 0.25 2.37
N VAL A 227 6.83 1.54 2.68
CA VAL A 227 6.94 2.04 4.07
C VAL A 227 5.68 2.79 4.44
N ILE A 228 5.03 2.40 5.53
CA ILE A 228 3.96 3.15 6.17
C ILE A 228 4.55 3.99 7.29
N SER A 229 4.35 5.31 7.23
CA SER A 229 4.79 6.25 8.25
C SER A 229 3.86 6.18 9.45
N GLN A 230 4.41 5.94 10.64
CA GLN A 230 3.64 6.01 11.88
C GLN A 230 3.03 7.40 12.07
N SER A 231 3.79 8.45 11.74
CA SER A 231 3.29 9.81 11.71
C SER A 231 2.57 10.08 10.39
N GLY A 232 1.26 10.35 10.47
CA GLY A 232 0.44 10.78 9.34
C GLY A 232 0.04 9.68 8.34
N GLY A 233 0.38 8.41 8.59
CA GLY A 233 -0.05 7.28 7.75
C GLY A 233 0.51 7.28 6.32
N ILE A 234 1.44 8.18 5.99
CA ILE A 234 1.92 8.32 4.61
C ILE A 234 2.67 7.05 4.19
N ILE A 235 2.22 6.46 3.08
CA ILE A 235 2.83 5.30 2.45
C ILE A 235 3.83 5.78 1.39
N ARG A 236 5.03 5.22 1.38
CA ARG A 236 6.08 5.52 0.40
C ARG A 236 6.58 4.25 -0.23
N ILE A 237 6.70 4.26 -1.56
CA ILE A 237 7.20 3.15 -2.35
C ILE A 237 8.63 3.47 -2.77
N PHE A 238 9.53 2.54 -2.51
CA PHE A 238 10.95 2.62 -2.76
C PHE A 238 11.38 1.62 -3.82
N ARG A 239 12.23 2.07 -4.73
CA ARG A 239 12.90 1.21 -5.71
C ARG A 239 14.27 1.80 -6.01
N GLN A 240 15.31 0.95 -6.06
CA GLN A 240 16.68 1.40 -6.32
C GLN A 240 17.14 2.52 -5.37
N GLY A 241 16.66 2.49 -4.13
CA GLY A 241 16.95 3.48 -3.09
C GLY A 241 16.32 4.86 -3.26
N ARG A 242 15.35 4.99 -4.17
CA ARG A 242 14.59 6.24 -4.39
C ARG A 242 13.12 6.04 -4.09
N ILE A 243 12.46 7.10 -3.64
CA ILE A 243 11.00 7.14 -3.55
C ILE A 243 10.49 7.29 -4.99
N VAL A 244 9.72 6.31 -5.44
CA VAL A 244 9.12 6.27 -6.79
C VAL A 244 7.64 6.61 -6.76
N ALA A 245 6.98 6.41 -5.62
CA ALA A 245 5.61 6.86 -5.40
C ALA A 245 5.37 7.18 -3.91
N THR A 246 4.43 8.07 -3.66
CA THR A 246 3.89 8.35 -2.33
C THR A 246 2.39 8.16 -2.41
N VAL A 247 1.77 7.63 -1.36
CA VAL A 247 0.33 7.50 -1.19
C VAL A 247 -0.02 8.05 0.18
N ARG A 248 -1.02 8.93 0.27
CA ARG A 248 -1.52 9.45 1.54
C ARG A 248 -2.91 8.86 1.77
N PRO A 249 -3.19 8.26 2.94
CA PRO A 249 -4.55 7.84 3.30
C PRO A 249 -5.53 9.03 3.32
#